data_AF-A0A917H3T6-F1
#
_entry.id   AF-A0A917H3T6-F1
#
_cell.length_a   1.000
_cell.length_b   1.000
_cell.length_c   1.000
_cell.angle_alpha   90.00
_cell.angle_beta   90.00
_cell.angle_gamma   90.00
#
_symmetry.space_group_name_H-M   'P 1'
#
loop_
_entity.id
_entity.type
_entity.pdbx_description
1 polymer ?
#
loop_
_entity_poly.entity_id
_entity_poly.type
_entity_poly.pdbx_seq_one_letter_code
_entity_poly.pdbx_strand_id
1 'polypeptide(L)'
;MDLYEEIKKLEQVRKGNSNKVLTMYLNTDPSDPEQQGGEWKIHFKNGMRNFEQYLEKDENKEELINFQQVRQKAEKFVKGNEQNFRKGIVLFATAKEDVWFADRVQMRLKTEFFWQETPDLEQLKTLYETFPKTGVILVQQDHVKVIEAELGEVKDSIHYELDMNTEKWRLFAGTHKGEDSMGKRGKNMQQDFQDRFEANKHRWYKNIAAKLDKLAKDHEWEKIYVVGESDASRDLEALMNKTVDDIIQKNMLDHTESSVLTEVFA
;
A
#
# COMPACT_ATOMS: atom_id res chain seq x y z
N MET A 1 -6.60 6.46 -6.03
CA MET A 1 -7.92 5.82 -6.15
C MET A 1 -8.26 5.36 -4.76
N ASP A 2 -9.45 5.67 -4.25
CA ASP A 2 -9.85 5.26 -2.91
C ASP A 2 -10.50 3.87 -2.99
N LEU A 3 -9.82 2.85 -2.45
CA LEU A 3 -10.32 1.48 -2.52
C LEU A 3 -11.61 1.29 -1.73
N TYR A 4 -11.76 1.96 -0.60
CA TYR A 4 -12.93 1.83 0.26
C TYR A 4 -14.19 2.28 -0.47
N GLU A 5 -14.11 3.41 -1.16
CA GLU A 5 -15.20 3.90 -2.00
C GLU A 5 -15.50 2.95 -3.17
N GLU A 6 -14.49 2.28 -3.70
CA GLU A 6 -14.66 1.31 -4.78
C GLU A 6 -15.32 0.01 -4.30
N ILE A 7 -14.94 -0.50 -3.12
CA ILE A 7 -15.61 -1.62 -2.46
C ILE A 7 -17.09 -1.28 -2.23
N LYS A 8 -17.39 -0.10 -1.69
CA LYS A 8 -18.77 0.36 -1.48
C LYS A 8 -19.60 0.41 -2.77
N LYS A 9 -19.00 0.89 -3.87
CA LYS A 9 -19.68 0.88 -5.17
C LYS A 9 -19.97 -0.55 -5.63
N LEU A 10 -19.00 -1.45 -5.51
CA LEU A 10 -19.15 -2.85 -5.91
C LEU A 10 -20.20 -3.58 -5.06
N GLU A 11 -20.31 -3.28 -3.76
CA GLU A 11 -21.33 -3.86 -2.88
C GLU A 11 -22.77 -3.59 -3.36
N GLN A 12 -22.99 -2.44 -3.97
CA GLN A 12 -24.30 -2.02 -4.50
C GLN A 12 -24.60 -2.63 -5.86
N VAL A 13 -23.62 -3.25 -6.53
CA VAL A 13 -23.81 -3.86 -7.85
C VAL A 13 -24.72 -5.07 -7.73
N ARG A 14 -25.85 -5.01 -8.43
CA ARG A 14 -26.74 -6.14 -8.70
C ARG A 14 -27.03 -6.16 -10.20
N LYS A 15 -26.82 -7.31 -10.84
CA LYS A 15 -27.05 -7.50 -12.27
C LYS A 15 -28.13 -8.55 -12.52
N GLY A 16 -28.71 -8.51 -13.72
CA GLY A 16 -29.67 -9.52 -14.16
C GLY A 16 -29.01 -10.71 -14.85
N ASN A 17 -29.80 -11.75 -15.11
CA ASN A 17 -29.35 -13.06 -15.57
C ASN A 17 -28.40 -13.02 -16.79
N SER A 18 -28.61 -12.14 -17.77
CA SER A 18 -27.77 -12.09 -18.97
C SER A 18 -26.48 -11.27 -18.82
N ASN A 19 -26.38 -10.33 -17.87
CA ASN A 19 -25.25 -9.39 -17.74
C ASN A 19 -24.61 -9.48 -16.36
N LYS A 20 -24.17 -10.68 -15.97
CA LYS A 20 -23.50 -10.95 -14.70
C LYS A 20 -22.13 -10.24 -14.60
N VAL A 21 -21.58 -10.26 -13.39
CA VAL A 21 -20.27 -9.71 -13.07
C VAL A 21 -19.25 -10.84 -13.06
N LEU A 22 -18.16 -10.67 -13.80
CA LEU A 22 -16.95 -11.48 -13.63
C LEU A 22 -16.22 -10.93 -12.42
N THR A 23 -16.01 -11.79 -11.41
CA THR A 23 -15.02 -11.56 -10.37
C THR A 23 -13.84 -12.47 -10.62
N MET A 24 -12.63 -11.92 -10.56
CA MET A 24 -11.40 -12.65 -10.74
C MET A 24 -10.39 -12.23 -9.68
N TYR A 25 -9.97 -13.19 -8.88
CA TYR A 25 -8.79 -13.13 -8.04
C TYR A 25 -7.76 -14.08 -8.65
N LEU A 26 -6.62 -13.56 -9.08
CA LEU A 26 -5.58 -14.36 -9.72
C LEU A 26 -4.27 -14.19 -8.97
N ASN A 27 -3.75 -15.28 -8.43
CA ASN A 27 -2.41 -15.31 -7.85
C ASN A 27 -1.37 -15.27 -8.98
N THR A 28 -0.45 -14.31 -8.90
CA THR A 28 0.68 -14.17 -9.83
C THR A 28 2.01 -14.12 -9.09
N ASP A 29 2.03 -14.48 -7.80
CA ASP A 29 3.20 -14.44 -6.92
C ASP A 29 4.28 -15.44 -7.38
N PRO A 30 5.42 -15.00 -7.92
CA PRO A 30 6.48 -15.92 -8.36
C PRO A 30 7.15 -16.66 -7.20
N SER A 31 6.95 -16.20 -5.95
CA SER A 31 7.46 -16.86 -4.75
C SER A 31 6.54 -18.00 -4.29
N ASP A 32 5.36 -18.15 -4.88
CA ASP A 32 4.49 -19.29 -4.64
C ASP A 32 5.00 -20.52 -5.40
N PRO A 33 5.27 -21.66 -4.73
CA PRO A 33 5.66 -22.90 -5.41
C PRO A 33 4.70 -23.32 -6.53
N GLU A 34 3.41 -23.01 -6.41
CA GLU A 34 2.40 -23.33 -7.43
C GLU A 34 2.45 -22.40 -8.64
N GLN A 35 3.27 -21.33 -8.63
CA GLN A 35 3.32 -20.29 -9.67
C GLN A 35 4.71 -20.12 -10.33
N GLN A 36 5.70 -20.95 -9.97
CA GLN A 36 7.10 -20.80 -10.39
C GLN A 36 7.31 -20.91 -11.92
N GLY A 37 6.42 -21.60 -12.64
CA GLY A 37 6.42 -21.75 -14.10
C GLY A 37 5.47 -20.81 -14.83
N GLY A 38 4.80 -19.89 -14.13
CA GLY A 38 3.75 -19.05 -14.72
C GLY A 38 2.41 -19.78 -14.88
N GLU A 39 2.12 -20.72 -13.98
CA GLU A 39 0.91 -21.53 -13.91
C GLU A 39 -0.36 -20.66 -13.86
N TRP A 40 -0.27 -19.42 -13.39
CA TRP A 40 -1.36 -18.43 -13.45
C TRP A 40 -1.96 -18.32 -14.85
N LYS A 41 -1.16 -18.49 -15.93
CA LYS A 41 -1.64 -18.51 -17.32
C LYS A 41 -2.61 -19.66 -17.56
N ILE A 42 -2.28 -20.82 -16.99
CA ILE A 42 -3.08 -22.04 -17.08
C ILE A 42 -4.35 -21.86 -16.25
N HIS A 43 -4.24 -21.37 -15.02
CA HIS A 43 -5.40 -21.11 -14.17
C HIS A 43 -6.37 -20.11 -14.79
N PHE A 44 -5.86 -18.98 -15.29
CA PHE A 44 -6.65 -17.98 -16.00
C PHE A 44 -7.35 -18.58 -17.23
N LYS A 45 -6.61 -19.28 -18.10
CA LYS A 45 -7.17 -19.92 -19.29
C LYS A 45 -8.26 -20.95 -18.92
N ASN A 46 -8.02 -21.76 -17.90
CA ASN A 46 -8.95 -22.78 -17.45
C ASN A 46 -10.21 -22.16 -16.83
N GLY A 47 -10.07 -21.15 -15.98
CA GLY A 47 -11.20 -20.42 -15.38
C GLY A 47 -12.13 -19.84 -16.44
N MET A 48 -11.56 -19.14 -17.43
CA MET A 48 -12.35 -18.57 -18.52
C MET A 48 -13.01 -19.63 -19.40
N ARG A 49 -12.28 -20.71 -19.73
CA ARG A 49 -12.81 -21.80 -20.55
C ARG A 49 -13.95 -22.55 -19.86
N ASN A 50 -13.85 -22.77 -18.56
CA ASN A 50 -14.87 -23.51 -17.80
C ASN A 50 -16.23 -22.79 -17.84
N PHE A 51 -16.24 -21.46 -17.68
CA PHE A 51 -17.46 -20.68 -17.82
C PHE A 51 -17.99 -20.69 -19.25
N GLU A 52 -17.14 -20.52 -20.25
CA GLU A 52 -17.58 -20.56 -21.65
C GLU A 52 -18.23 -21.90 -22.00
N GLN A 53 -17.62 -23.03 -21.61
CA GLN A 53 -18.18 -24.36 -21.85
C GLN A 53 -19.49 -24.62 -21.13
N TYR A 54 -19.69 -24.02 -19.95
CA TYR A 54 -20.95 -24.10 -19.22
C TYR A 54 -22.04 -23.28 -19.93
N LEU A 55 -21.72 -22.04 -20.32
CA LEU A 55 -22.64 -21.12 -20.99
C LEU A 55 -22.99 -21.54 -22.42
N GLU A 56 -22.10 -22.22 -23.13
CA GLU A 56 -22.37 -22.80 -24.46
C GLU A 56 -23.43 -23.91 -24.43
N LYS A 57 -23.58 -24.59 -23.29
CA LYS A 57 -24.61 -25.62 -23.07
C LYS A 57 -25.93 -25.05 -22.56
N ASP A 58 -25.92 -23.78 -22.15
CA ASP A 58 -27.11 -23.05 -21.72
C ASP A 58 -27.86 -22.52 -22.95
N GLU A 59 -29.18 -22.31 -22.82
CA GLU A 59 -30.01 -21.73 -23.86
C GLU A 59 -29.84 -20.19 -23.94
N ASN A 60 -29.23 -19.58 -22.92
CA ASN A 60 -29.04 -18.13 -22.82
C ASN A 60 -27.85 -17.60 -23.65
N LYS A 61 -28.07 -17.46 -24.96
CA LYS A 61 -27.05 -16.93 -25.91
C LYS A 61 -26.58 -15.52 -25.59
N GLU A 62 -27.44 -14.68 -25.00
CA GLU A 62 -27.07 -13.31 -24.63
C GLU A 62 -26.01 -13.31 -23.52
N GLU A 63 -26.17 -14.18 -22.52
CA GLU A 63 -25.19 -14.34 -21.44
C GLU A 63 -23.83 -14.82 -21.95
N LEU A 64 -23.82 -15.77 -22.88
CA LEU A 64 -22.58 -16.23 -23.50
C LEU A 64 -21.84 -15.10 -24.22
N ILE A 65 -22.55 -14.27 -25.01
CA ILE A 65 -21.96 -13.12 -25.71
C ILE A 65 -21.39 -12.12 -24.70
N ASN A 66 -22.14 -11.81 -23.64
CA ASN A 66 -21.71 -10.88 -22.60
C ASN A 66 -20.45 -11.40 -21.88
N PHE A 67 -20.42 -12.69 -21.52
CA PHE A 67 -19.24 -13.30 -20.93
C PHE A 67 -18.02 -13.24 -21.86
N GLN A 68 -18.19 -13.52 -23.16
CA GLN A 68 -17.10 -13.46 -24.14
C GLN A 68 -16.52 -12.05 -24.28
N GLN A 69 -17.34 -11.00 -24.22
CA GLN A 69 -16.88 -9.61 -24.20
C GLN A 69 -16.06 -9.32 -22.94
N VAL A 70 -16.55 -9.74 -21.77
CA VAL A 70 -15.83 -9.55 -20.50
C VAL A 70 -14.51 -10.32 -20.49
N ARG A 71 -14.48 -11.55 -20.99
CA ARG A 71 -13.26 -12.35 -21.15
C ARG A 71 -12.21 -11.60 -21.98
N GLN A 72 -12.60 -11.03 -23.13
CA GLN A 72 -11.65 -10.28 -23.97
C GLN A 72 -11.05 -9.08 -23.24
N LYS A 73 -11.86 -8.38 -22.44
CA LYS A 73 -11.40 -7.25 -21.61
C LYS A 73 -10.43 -7.72 -20.53
N ALA A 74 -10.77 -8.78 -19.82
CA ALA A 74 -9.90 -9.39 -18.81
C ALA A 74 -8.57 -9.85 -19.41
N GLU A 75 -8.62 -10.54 -20.56
CA GLU A 75 -7.41 -10.96 -21.30
C GLU A 75 -6.52 -9.78 -21.69
N LYS A 76 -7.13 -8.69 -22.20
CA LYS A 76 -6.38 -7.49 -22.58
C LYS A 76 -5.69 -6.87 -21.37
N PHE A 77 -6.38 -6.79 -20.22
CA PHE A 77 -5.80 -6.27 -18.99
C PHE A 77 -4.64 -7.15 -18.49
N VAL A 78 -4.85 -8.47 -18.43
CA VAL A 78 -3.85 -9.43 -17.95
C VAL A 78 -2.62 -9.40 -18.87
N LYS A 79 -2.79 -9.53 -20.19
CA LYS A 79 -1.67 -9.51 -21.16
C LYS A 79 -0.94 -8.15 -21.15
N GLY A 80 -1.68 -7.05 -21.04
CA GLY A 80 -1.09 -5.70 -21.00
C GLY A 80 -0.22 -5.44 -19.77
N ASN A 81 -0.41 -6.21 -18.70
CA ASN A 81 0.29 -6.03 -17.44
C ASN A 81 1.33 -7.12 -17.15
N GLU A 82 1.49 -8.13 -18.01
CA GLU A 82 2.31 -9.33 -17.75
C GLU A 82 3.75 -9.02 -17.33
N GLN A 83 4.37 -7.98 -17.90
CA GLN A 83 5.74 -7.58 -17.56
C GLN A 83 5.88 -6.88 -16.21
N ASN A 84 4.76 -6.40 -15.66
CA ASN A 84 4.71 -5.62 -14.43
C ASN A 84 3.73 -6.25 -13.44
N PHE A 85 3.58 -7.57 -13.45
CA PHE A 85 2.77 -8.24 -12.45
C PHE A 85 3.35 -8.05 -11.06
N ARG A 86 2.43 -7.94 -10.11
CA ARG A 86 2.71 -7.98 -8.69
C ARG A 86 2.40 -9.39 -8.19
N LYS A 87 2.02 -9.56 -6.92
CA LYS A 87 1.69 -10.88 -6.37
C LYS A 87 0.26 -11.34 -6.70
N GLY A 88 -0.61 -10.44 -7.15
CA GLY A 88 -1.93 -10.84 -7.63
C GLY A 88 -2.63 -9.80 -8.50
N ILE A 89 -3.73 -10.22 -9.10
CA ILE A 89 -4.66 -9.39 -9.87
C ILE A 89 -6.07 -9.55 -9.31
N VAL A 90 -6.73 -8.42 -9.08
CA VAL A 90 -8.15 -8.35 -8.74
C VAL A 90 -8.88 -7.68 -9.90
N LEU A 91 -9.97 -8.28 -10.37
CA LEU A 91 -10.78 -7.72 -11.45
C LEU A 91 -12.27 -7.97 -11.25
N PHE A 92 -13.06 -6.92 -11.42
CA PHE A 92 -14.51 -6.95 -11.54
C PHE A 92 -14.92 -6.32 -12.87
N ALA A 93 -15.68 -7.05 -13.68
CA ALA A 93 -16.07 -6.55 -14.98
C ALA A 93 -17.44 -7.05 -15.43
N THR A 94 -18.16 -6.19 -16.12
CA THR A 94 -19.42 -6.49 -16.81
C THR A 94 -19.31 -6.18 -18.30
N ALA A 95 -20.21 -6.71 -19.12
CA ALA A 95 -20.18 -6.48 -20.56
C ALA A 95 -20.46 -5.01 -20.88
N LYS A 96 -21.45 -4.43 -20.20
CA LYS A 96 -21.99 -3.06 -20.42
C LYS A 96 -21.11 -1.91 -19.89
N GLU A 97 -19.87 -2.17 -19.45
CA GLU A 97 -18.91 -1.15 -18.94
C GLU A 97 -19.38 -0.32 -17.75
N ASP A 98 -20.52 -0.67 -17.16
CA ASP A 98 -21.03 -0.06 -15.95
C ASP A 98 -20.30 -0.53 -14.68
N VAL A 99 -19.53 -1.62 -14.79
CA VAL A 99 -18.63 -2.11 -13.75
C VAL A 99 -17.29 -2.45 -14.40
N TRP A 100 -16.25 -1.69 -14.04
CA TRP A 100 -14.87 -2.00 -14.37
C TRP A 100 -13.96 -1.58 -13.22
N PHE A 101 -13.46 -2.58 -12.51
CA PHE A 101 -12.38 -2.44 -11.55
C PHE A 101 -11.32 -3.46 -11.91
N ALA A 102 -10.06 -3.04 -12.04
CA ALA A 102 -8.96 -3.95 -12.29
C ALA A 102 -7.70 -3.37 -11.67
N ASP A 103 -7.10 -4.09 -10.74
CA ASP A 103 -5.87 -3.66 -10.07
C ASP A 103 -4.91 -4.83 -9.86
N ARG A 104 -3.63 -4.49 -9.70
CA ARG A 104 -2.55 -5.42 -9.36
C ARG A 104 -2.18 -5.16 -7.91
N VAL A 105 -2.09 -6.20 -7.11
CA VAL A 105 -1.82 -6.09 -5.67
C VAL A 105 -0.49 -6.74 -5.31
N GLN A 106 0.23 -6.18 -4.33
CA GLN A 106 1.46 -6.78 -3.77
C GLN A 106 1.20 -7.95 -2.82
N MET A 107 -0.06 -8.35 -2.66
CA MET A 107 -0.46 -9.44 -1.79
C MET A 107 -0.79 -10.71 -2.55
N ARG A 108 -0.47 -11.85 -1.93
CA ARG A 108 -0.84 -13.16 -2.46
C ARG A 108 -2.36 -13.31 -2.36
N LEU A 109 -2.97 -13.68 -3.47
CA LEU A 109 -4.39 -13.98 -3.57
C LEU A 109 -4.60 -15.49 -3.64
N LYS A 110 -5.80 -15.95 -3.30
CA LYS A 110 -6.26 -17.28 -3.68
C LYS A 110 -6.88 -17.20 -5.07
N THR A 111 -6.41 -18.02 -6.00
CA THR A 111 -6.91 -18.00 -7.37
C THR A 111 -8.36 -18.51 -7.44
N GLU A 112 -9.30 -17.61 -7.70
CA GLU A 112 -10.74 -17.88 -7.75
C GLU A 112 -11.41 -17.02 -8.83
N PHE A 113 -12.45 -17.58 -9.45
CA PHE A 113 -13.22 -16.89 -10.49
C PHE A 113 -14.71 -17.12 -10.25
N PHE A 114 -15.50 -16.08 -10.46
CA PHE A 114 -16.95 -16.12 -10.31
C PHE A 114 -17.63 -15.40 -11.47
N TRP A 115 -18.76 -15.95 -11.91
CA TRP A 115 -19.65 -15.32 -12.90
C TRP A 115 -21.06 -15.29 -12.31
N GLN A 116 -21.43 -14.19 -11.66
CA GLN A 116 -22.60 -14.10 -10.78
C GLN A 116 -23.31 -12.75 -10.90
N GLU A 117 -24.56 -12.66 -10.43
CA GLU A 117 -25.33 -11.42 -10.44
C GLU A 117 -24.74 -10.32 -9.54
N THR A 118 -23.95 -10.73 -8.55
CA THR A 118 -23.27 -9.87 -7.59
C THR A 118 -21.76 -10.15 -7.63
N PRO A 119 -20.90 -9.15 -7.47
CA PRO A 119 -19.47 -9.38 -7.34
C PRO A 119 -19.16 -10.14 -6.04
N ASP A 120 -18.16 -11.03 -6.09
CA ASP A 120 -17.63 -11.67 -4.90
C ASP A 120 -16.55 -10.79 -4.27
N LEU A 121 -16.82 -10.22 -3.10
CA LEU A 121 -15.96 -9.20 -2.48
C LEU A 121 -15.13 -9.73 -1.30
N GLU A 122 -15.18 -11.04 -1.02
CA GLU A 122 -14.63 -11.60 0.21
C GLU A 122 -13.11 -11.35 0.32
N GLN A 123 -12.35 -11.74 -0.71
CA GLN A 123 -10.90 -11.55 -0.71
C GLN A 123 -10.51 -10.07 -0.78
N LEU A 124 -11.23 -9.24 -1.55
CA LEU A 124 -10.93 -7.80 -1.63
C LEU A 124 -11.14 -7.09 -0.27
N LYS A 125 -12.22 -7.44 0.45
CA LYS A 125 -12.46 -6.90 1.80
C LYS A 125 -11.41 -7.36 2.79
N THR A 126 -11.05 -8.64 2.74
CA THR A 126 -9.98 -9.21 3.58
C THR A 126 -8.65 -8.49 3.34
N LEU A 127 -8.32 -8.20 2.08
CA LEU A 127 -7.13 -7.43 1.72
C LEU A 127 -7.17 -6.02 2.31
N TYR A 128 -8.29 -5.32 2.19
CA TYR A 128 -8.45 -3.98 2.74
C TYR A 128 -8.35 -3.96 4.27
N GLU A 129 -8.99 -4.91 4.96
CA GLU A 129 -8.92 -5.03 6.41
C GLU A 129 -7.50 -5.36 6.91
N THR A 130 -6.76 -6.18 6.15
CA THR A 130 -5.39 -6.57 6.51
C THR A 130 -4.40 -5.43 6.21
N PHE A 131 -4.58 -4.72 5.10
CA PHE A 131 -3.70 -3.67 4.60
C PHE A 131 -4.46 -2.36 4.35
N PRO A 132 -4.99 -1.72 5.41
CA PRO A 132 -5.71 -0.48 5.28
C PRO A 132 -4.75 0.67 4.95
N LYS A 133 -5.29 1.87 4.74
CA LYS A 133 -4.46 3.07 4.54
C LYS A 133 -3.58 3.26 5.78
N THR A 134 -2.28 3.12 5.61
CA THR A 134 -1.31 3.02 6.70
C THR A 134 -0.21 4.05 6.55
N GLY A 135 0.10 4.76 7.63
CA GLY A 135 1.31 5.56 7.73
C GLY A 135 2.39 4.81 8.51
N VAL A 136 3.52 4.52 7.86
CA VAL A 136 4.71 3.97 8.54
C VAL A 136 5.70 5.10 8.75
N ILE A 137 6.02 5.38 10.01
CA ILE A 137 6.90 6.49 10.41
C ILE A 137 8.21 5.89 10.91
N LEU A 138 9.25 5.99 10.11
CA LEU A 138 10.61 5.66 10.53
C LEU A 138 11.24 6.86 11.24
N VAL A 139 11.72 6.66 12.45
CA VAL A 139 12.27 7.74 13.29
C VAL A 139 13.66 7.40 13.82
N GLN A 140 14.56 8.37 13.70
CA GLN A 140 15.88 8.42 14.30
C GLN A 140 16.08 9.77 15.02
N GLN A 141 17.27 9.98 15.59
CA GLN A 141 17.58 11.19 16.37
C GLN A 141 17.40 12.49 15.57
N ASP A 142 17.74 12.47 14.28
CA ASP A 142 17.79 13.64 13.39
C ASP A 142 17.02 13.43 12.08
N HIS A 143 16.44 12.25 11.84
CA HIS A 143 15.66 11.95 10.63
C HIS A 143 14.29 11.37 10.96
N VAL A 144 13.28 11.75 10.17
CA VAL A 144 11.98 11.10 10.13
C VAL A 144 11.60 10.83 8.67
N LYS A 145 11.38 9.57 8.33
CA LYS A 145 10.86 9.15 7.02
C LYS A 145 9.45 8.61 7.20
N VAL A 146 8.50 9.11 6.43
CA VAL A 146 7.13 8.65 6.40
C VAL A 146 6.92 7.88 5.11
N ILE A 147 6.30 6.72 5.20
CA ILE A 147 5.86 5.92 4.06
C ILE A 147 4.35 5.81 4.18
N GLU A 148 3.64 6.28 3.16
CA GLU A 148 2.21 6.05 3.03
C GLU A 148 2.00 4.77 2.23
N ALA A 149 1.19 3.87 2.77
CA ALA A 149 0.90 2.60 2.15
C ALA A 149 -0.60 2.31 2.12
N GLU A 150 -1.05 1.63 1.07
CA GLU A 150 -2.41 1.11 0.93
C GLU A 150 -2.31 -0.18 0.11
N LEU A 151 -3.02 -1.24 0.53
CA LEU A 151 -2.94 -2.58 -0.09
C LEU A 151 -1.52 -3.17 -0.16
N GLY A 152 -0.69 -2.87 0.83
CA GLY A 152 0.71 -3.32 0.88
C GLY A 152 1.60 -2.64 -0.16
N GLU A 153 1.14 -1.53 -0.76
CA GLU A 153 1.91 -0.75 -1.74
C GLU A 153 2.26 0.61 -1.20
N VAL A 154 3.49 1.05 -1.47
CA VAL A 154 3.93 2.42 -1.24
C VAL A 154 3.17 3.35 -2.19
N LYS A 155 2.46 4.33 -1.62
CA LYS A 155 1.76 5.39 -2.36
C LYS A 155 2.58 6.66 -2.40
N ASP A 156 3.22 7.02 -1.29
CA ASP A 156 4.09 8.19 -1.19
C ASP A 156 5.17 7.99 -0.11
N SER A 157 6.23 8.78 -0.16
CA SER A 157 7.21 8.87 0.91
C SER A 157 7.70 10.30 1.15
N ILE A 158 7.80 10.66 2.43
CA ILE A 158 8.19 12.01 2.85
C ILE A 158 9.37 11.91 3.81
N HIS A 159 10.39 12.74 3.59
CA HIS A 159 11.58 12.77 4.43
C HIS A 159 11.71 14.12 5.14
N TYR A 160 12.00 14.06 6.44
CA TYR A 160 12.30 15.19 7.30
C TYR A 160 13.66 15.00 7.95
N GLU A 161 14.44 16.07 8.01
CA GLU A 161 15.78 16.10 8.62
C GLU A 161 15.88 17.28 9.59
N LEU A 162 16.56 17.05 10.71
CA LEU A 162 16.89 18.05 11.71
C LEU A 162 18.14 18.80 11.28
N ASP A 163 17.97 20.03 10.76
CA ASP A 163 19.09 20.91 10.50
C ASP A 163 19.63 21.50 11.84
N MET A 164 20.82 21.07 12.25
CA MET A 164 21.48 21.57 13.46
C MET A 164 22.14 22.95 13.31
N ASN A 165 22.35 23.42 12.07
CA ASN A 165 23.08 24.65 11.77
C ASN A 165 22.17 25.86 11.66
N THR A 166 20.92 25.66 11.27
CA THR A 166 19.94 26.73 11.19
C THR A 166 18.72 26.36 12.01
N GLU A 167 18.36 27.20 12.97
CA GLU A 167 17.14 27.09 13.79
C GLU A 167 15.83 27.25 12.95
N LYS A 168 15.86 26.90 11.65
CA LYS A 168 14.84 27.06 10.62
C LYS A 168 14.92 25.94 9.57
N TRP A 169 13.98 25.01 9.66
CA TRP A 169 13.51 24.02 8.67
C TRP A 169 13.98 24.21 7.21
N ARG A 170 14.55 23.17 6.59
CA ARG A 170 14.63 23.00 5.12
C ARG A 170 14.05 21.65 4.70
N LEU A 171 13.15 21.66 3.71
CA LEU A 171 12.71 20.48 2.97
C LEU A 171 13.74 20.23 1.87
N PHE A 172 14.48 19.12 1.92
CA PHE A 172 15.40 18.77 0.84
C PHE A 172 14.77 17.76 -0.11
N ALA A 173 14.83 18.07 -1.40
CA ALA A 173 14.73 17.11 -2.49
C ALA A 173 16.08 17.13 -3.24
N GLY A 174 16.87 16.06 -3.11
CA GLY A 174 18.15 15.88 -3.82
C GLY A 174 19.43 15.92 -2.97
N THR A 175 20.56 15.48 -3.56
CA THR A 175 21.85 15.19 -2.91
C THR A 175 22.75 16.43 -2.73
N HIS A 176 23.34 16.59 -1.55
CA HIS A 176 24.23 17.72 -1.19
C HIS A 176 25.70 17.31 -0.97
N LYS A 177 26.61 18.21 -1.40
CA LYS A 177 28.06 18.20 -1.14
C LYS A 177 28.39 19.15 0.03
N GLY A 178 29.27 18.71 0.92
CA GLY A 178 29.66 19.44 2.14
C GLY A 178 30.84 20.39 1.97
N GLU A 179 30.98 21.31 2.92
CA GLU A 179 32.21 22.04 3.20
C GLU A 179 32.33 22.45 4.68
N ASP A 180 33.57 22.44 5.16
CA ASP A 180 34.09 22.37 6.53
C ASP A 180 34.08 23.67 7.36
N SER A 181 34.00 23.55 8.70
CA SER A 181 34.89 24.28 9.65
C SER A 181 34.74 23.79 11.10
N MET A 182 35.75 23.11 11.65
CA MET A 182 35.82 22.71 13.08
C MET A 182 36.81 23.58 13.87
N GLY A 183 36.37 24.10 15.03
CA GLY A 183 37.20 24.73 16.06
C GLY A 183 37.00 24.07 17.45
N LYS A 184 38.12 23.76 18.13
CA LYS A 184 38.23 23.05 19.42
C LYS A 184 37.43 23.69 20.58
N ARG A 185 36.66 22.91 21.36
CA ARG A 185 35.91 23.38 22.55
C ARG A 185 35.92 22.40 23.74
N GLY A 186 35.96 22.93 24.97
CA GLY A 186 36.14 22.21 26.24
C GLY A 186 34.86 21.74 26.96
N LYS A 187 35.03 20.96 28.04
CA LYS A 187 33.99 20.18 28.76
C LYS A 187 32.68 20.92 29.13
N ASN A 188 32.73 22.17 29.61
CA ASN A 188 31.50 22.92 29.96
C ASN A 188 30.66 23.28 28.73
N MET A 189 31.32 23.45 27.58
CA MET A 189 30.65 23.73 26.32
C MET A 189 29.97 22.50 25.73
N GLN A 190 30.42 21.31 26.15
CA GLN A 190 29.86 20.03 25.74
C GLN A 190 28.50 19.77 26.41
N GLN A 191 28.35 20.18 27.67
CA GLN A 191 27.09 20.07 28.41
C GLN A 191 26.05 21.10 27.93
N ASP A 192 26.44 22.38 27.78
CA ASP A 192 25.58 23.41 27.17
C ASP A 192 25.18 23.06 25.72
N PHE A 193 26.06 22.39 24.97
CA PHE A 193 25.74 21.91 23.62
C PHE A 193 24.72 20.77 23.66
N GLN A 194 24.88 19.81 24.59
CA GLN A 194 23.95 18.70 24.75
C GLN A 194 22.55 19.17 25.15
N ASP A 195 22.44 20.08 26.12
CA ASP A 195 21.15 20.60 26.58
C ASP A 195 20.42 21.38 25.47
N ARG A 196 21.17 22.13 24.65
CA ARG A 196 20.62 22.83 23.47
C ARG A 196 20.20 21.85 22.38
N PHE A 197 20.96 20.78 22.18
CA PHE A 197 20.63 19.73 21.23
C PHE A 197 19.32 19.03 21.62
N GLU A 198 19.18 18.61 22.89
CA GLU A 198 17.95 17.98 23.40
C GLU A 198 16.73 18.91 23.31
N ALA A 199 16.89 20.19 23.68
CA ALA A 199 15.80 21.16 23.58
C ALA A 199 15.36 21.41 22.13
N ASN A 200 16.31 21.43 21.19
CA ASN A 200 16.02 21.58 19.75
C ASN A 200 15.36 20.33 19.18
N LYS A 201 15.84 19.13 19.56
CA LYS A 201 15.24 17.84 19.20
C LYS A 201 13.79 17.76 19.65
N HIS A 202 13.51 18.07 20.92
CA HIS A 202 12.15 18.05 21.45
C HIS A 202 11.21 19.02 20.71
N ARG A 203 11.68 20.25 20.42
CA ARG A 203 10.90 21.21 19.63
C ARG A 203 10.66 20.71 18.20
N TRP A 204 11.66 20.07 17.60
CA TRP A 204 11.54 19.50 16.26
C TRP A 204 10.52 18.37 16.22
N TYR A 205 10.61 17.39 17.13
CA TYR A 205 9.63 16.31 17.25
C TYR A 205 8.21 16.84 17.48
N LYS A 206 8.02 17.85 18.33
CA LYS A 206 6.68 18.44 18.52
C LYS A 206 6.08 19.00 17.23
N ASN A 207 6.89 19.63 16.40
CA ASN A 207 6.45 20.17 15.12
C ASN A 207 6.26 19.07 14.06
N ILE A 208 7.09 18.02 14.07
CA ILE A 208 6.92 16.85 13.19
C ILE A 208 5.65 16.09 13.57
N ALA A 209 5.43 15.79 14.85
CA ALA A 209 4.22 15.15 15.36
C ALA A 209 2.94 15.88 14.90
N ALA A 210 2.91 17.21 15.00
CA ALA A 210 1.77 17.99 14.51
C ALA A 210 1.55 17.89 12.99
N LYS A 211 2.63 17.77 12.20
CA LYS A 211 2.54 17.54 10.74
C LYS A 211 2.06 16.12 10.44
N LEU A 212 2.54 15.12 11.18
CA LEU A 212 2.13 13.72 11.05
C LEU A 212 0.65 13.55 11.41
N ASP A 213 0.18 14.18 12.50
CA ASP A 213 -1.24 14.15 12.87
C ASP A 213 -2.13 14.76 11.79
N LYS A 214 -1.67 15.86 11.18
CA LYS A 214 -2.37 16.49 10.06
C LYS A 214 -2.37 15.59 8.83
N LEU A 215 -1.22 15.01 8.47
CA LEU A 215 -1.08 14.12 7.33
C LEU A 215 -1.98 12.89 7.50
N ALA A 216 -1.92 12.24 8.66
CA ALA A 216 -2.76 11.10 9.02
C ALA A 216 -4.26 11.42 8.97
N LYS A 217 -4.65 12.66 9.28
CA LYS A 217 -6.05 13.10 9.14
C LYS A 217 -6.42 13.37 7.69
N ASP A 218 -5.60 14.14 6.97
CA ASP A 218 -5.89 14.60 5.61
C ASP A 218 -5.89 13.42 4.61
N HIS A 219 -5.04 12.41 4.85
CA HIS A 219 -4.90 11.22 4.02
C HIS A 219 -5.63 10.01 4.62
N GLU A 220 -6.43 10.22 5.67
CA GLU A 220 -7.32 9.24 6.28
C GLU A 220 -6.59 7.92 6.65
N TRP A 221 -5.44 8.03 7.30
CA TRP A 221 -4.75 6.86 7.81
C TRP A 221 -5.62 6.16 8.85
N GLU A 222 -5.79 4.87 8.65
CA GLU A 222 -6.50 3.95 9.53
C GLU A 222 -5.56 3.26 10.50
N LYS A 223 -4.30 3.05 10.09
CA LYS A 223 -3.24 2.51 10.95
C LYS A 223 -1.98 3.36 10.90
N ILE A 224 -1.28 3.44 12.02
CA ILE A 224 -0.01 4.14 12.17
C ILE A 224 1.00 3.22 12.85
N TYR A 225 2.13 2.99 12.19
CA TYR A 225 3.25 2.23 12.73
C TYR A 225 4.44 3.16 12.92
N VAL A 226 5.13 3.06 14.06
CA VAL A 226 6.39 3.78 14.28
C VAL A 226 7.54 2.77 14.29
N VAL A 227 8.58 3.02 13.50
CA VAL A 227 9.74 2.14 13.35
C VAL A 227 11.01 2.91 13.71
N GLY A 228 11.77 2.45 14.69
CA GLY A 228 12.98 3.16 15.08
C GLY A 228 13.56 2.69 16.40
N GLU A 229 14.55 3.43 16.90
CA GLU A 229 15.11 3.19 18.23
C GLU A 229 14.06 3.47 19.32
N SER A 230 14.14 2.75 20.44
CA SER A 230 13.14 2.79 21.52
C SER A 230 12.86 4.20 22.02
N ASP A 231 13.90 4.99 22.24
CA ASP A 231 13.76 6.33 22.83
C ASP A 231 13.11 7.30 21.83
N ALA A 232 13.61 7.34 20.60
CA ALA A 232 13.09 8.21 19.55
C ALA A 232 11.63 7.87 19.16
N SER A 233 11.29 6.58 19.13
CA SER A 233 9.94 6.10 18.79
C SER A 233 8.92 6.48 19.85
N ARG A 234 9.26 6.30 21.13
CA ARG A 234 8.38 6.65 22.25
C ARG A 234 8.25 8.16 22.44
N ASP A 235 9.33 8.91 22.24
CA ASP A 235 9.30 10.37 22.30
C ASP A 235 8.34 10.94 21.23
N LEU A 236 8.39 10.40 20.01
CA LEU A 236 7.53 10.83 18.93
C LEU A 236 6.06 10.43 19.19
N GLU A 237 5.80 9.19 19.58
CA GLU A 237 4.47 8.70 19.95
C GLU A 237 3.82 9.58 21.04
N ALA A 238 4.56 9.90 22.10
CA ALA A 238 4.06 10.72 23.20
C ALA A 238 3.69 12.16 22.79
N LEU A 239 4.20 12.64 21.65
CA LEU A 239 3.92 13.97 21.11
C LEU A 239 2.83 13.96 20.04
N MET A 240 2.46 12.79 19.51
CA MET A 240 1.39 12.64 18.53
C MET A 240 0.02 12.61 19.21
N ASN A 241 -0.99 13.16 18.54
CA ASN A 241 -2.38 13.06 18.99
C ASN A 241 -3.09 11.84 18.38
N LYS A 242 -2.66 11.41 17.20
CA LYS A 242 -3.12 10.17 16.58
C LYS A 242 -2.52 8.98 17.30
N THR A 243 -3.34 7.97 17.56
CA THR A 243 -2.91 6.72 18.16
C THR A 243 -1.93 6.01 17.24
N VAL A 244 -0.82 5.54 17.81
CA VAL A 244 0.11 4.62 17.16
C VAL A 244 -0.36 3.20 17.46
N ASP A 245 -0.57 2.41 16.40
CA ASP A 245 -1.07 1.03 16.52
C ASP A 245 0.02 0.08 16.98
N ASP A 246 1.27 0.30 16.55
CA ASP A 246 2.42 -0.51 16.98
C ASP A 246 3.77 0.22 16.83
N ILE A 247 4.76 -0.21 17.62
CA ILE A 247 6.13 0.31 17.61
C ILE A 247 7.11 -0.83 17.35
N ILE A 248 7.82 -0.74 16.23
CA ILE A 248 8.80 -1.73 15.80
C ILE A 248 10.21 -1.20 16.09
N GLN A 249 10.90 -1.87 17.01
CA GLN A 249 12.25 -1.46 17.44
C GLN A 249 13.33 -1.98 16.49
N LYS A 250 13.37 -1.43 15.27
CA LYS A 250 14.35 -1.77 14.24
C LYS A 250 14.87 -0.52 13.54
N ASN A 251 16.15 -0.52 13.18
CA ASN A 251 16.71 0.53 12.34
C ASN A 251 16.52 0.18 10.87
N MET A 252 15.67 0.94 10.17
CA MET A 252 15.32 0.68 8.78
C MET A 252 15.38 1.91 7.86
N LEU A 253 16.00 3.01 8.30
CA LEU A 253 15.99 4.26 7.52
C LEU A 253 16.66 4.14 6.15
N ASP A 254 17.69 3.29 6.04
CA ASP A 254 18.40 3.01 4.78
C ASP A 254 17.73 1.93 3.92
N HIS A 255 16.64 1.33 4.39
CA HIS A 255 15.93 0.30 3.63
C HIS A 255 15.01 0.93 2.58
N THR A 256 14.77 0.18 1.50
CA THR A 256 13.76 0.55 0.51
C THR A 256 12.38 0.52 1.15
N GLU A 257 11.47 1.40 0.71
CA GLU A 257 10.14 1.52 1.28
C GLU A 257 9.38 0.19 1.24
N SER A 258 9.48 -0.55 0.12
CA SER A 258 8.88 -1.87 -0.03
C SER A 258 9.43 -2.90 0.96
N SER A 259 10.71 -2.82 1.30
CA SER A 259 11.31 -3.70 2.32
C SER A 259 10.81 -3.35 3.71
N VAL A 260 10.60 -2.06 4.01
CA VAL A 260 10.01 -1.63 5.29
C VAL A 260 8.58 -2.15 5.41
N LEU A 261 7.76 -2.00 4.36
CA LEU A 261 6.38 -2.51 4.39
C LEU A 261 6.33 -4.03 4.59
N THR A 262 7.25 -4.76 3.96
CA THR A 262 7.32 -6.23 4.14
C THR A 262 7.60 -6.59 5.59
N GLU A 263 8.44 -5.84 6.29
CA GLU A 263 8.76 -6.08 7.70
C GLU A 263 7.62 -5.66 8.64
N VAL A 264 6.98 -4.52 8.37
CA VAL A 264 5.86 -4.00 9.19
C VAL A 264 4.64 -4.91 9.12
N PHE A 265 4.43 -5.56 7.97
CA PHE A 265 3.29 -6.46 7.75
C PHE A 265 3.66 -7.94 7.69
N ALA A 266 4.87 -8.33 8.14
CA ALA A 266 5.29 -9.73 8.26
C ALA A 266 4.56 -10.44 9.40
#